data_AF-A0A529FLA1-F1
#
_entry.id   AF-A0A529FLA1-F1
#
_cell.length_a   1.000
_cell.length_b   1.000
_cell.length_c   1.000
_cell.angle_alpha   90.00
_cell.angle_beta   90.00
_cell.angle_gamma   90.00
#
_symmetry.space_group_name_H-M   'P 1'
#
loop_
_entity.id
_entity.type
_entity.pdbx_description
1 polymer ?
#
loop_
_entity_poly.entity_id
_entity_poly.type
_entity_poly.pdbx_seq_one_letter_code
_entity_poly.pdbx_strand_id
1 'polypeptide(L)' 'MKRCLFVDDSSVIRKVAKRILGGSDFTVIEAASGLDAIEVCAA' A
#
# COMPACT_ATOMS: atom_id res chain seq x y z
N MET A 1 -12.05 -10.05 -2.32
CA MET A 1 -10.86 -9.53 -1.62
C MET A 1 -10.60 -8.13 -2.16
N LYS A 2 -10.68 -7.09 -1.32
CA LYS A 2 -10.46 -5.71 -1.77
C LYS A 2 -8.95 -5.42 -1.77
N ARG A 3 -8.46 -4.68 -2.75
CA ARG A 3 -7.06 -4.24 -2.81
C ARG A 3 -6.99 -2.77 -2.40
N CYS A 4 -6.02 -2.42 -1.58
CA CYS A 4 -5.74 -1.05 -1.17
C CYS A 4 -4.25 -0.77 -1.43
N LEU A 5 -3.96 0.25 -2.23
CA LEU A 5 -2.59 0.73 -2.45
C LEU A 5 -2.35 1.95 -1.54
N PHE A 6 -1.31 1.86 -0.71
CA PHE A 6 -0.92 2.91 0.22
C PHE A 6 0.41 3.53 -0.23
N VAL A 7 0.43 4.84 -0.49
CA VAL A 7 1.56 5.57 -1.07
C VAL A 7 2.02 6.66 -0.10
N ASP A 8 3.25 6.54 0.40
CA ASP A 8 3.85 7.48 1.35
C ASP A 8 5.39 7.31 1.31
N ASP A 9 6.16 8.40 1.42
CA ASP A 9 7.63 8.30 1.38
C ASP A 9 8.20 7.58 2.62
N SER A 10 7.48 7.63 3.74
CA SER A 10 7.94 7.13 5.01
C SER A 10 7.67 5.64 5.14
N SER A 11 8.76 4.87 5.18
CA SER A 11 8.68 3.42 5.38
C SER A 11 8.03 3.02 6.71
N VAL A 12 8.06 3.90 7.73
CA VAL A 12 7.38 3.67 9.01
C VAL A 12 5.87 3.80 8.84
N ILE A 13 5.42 4.86 8.16
CA ILE A 13 4.00 5.10 7.93
C ILE A 13 3.38 3.97 7.10
N ARG A 14 4.05 3.50 6.04
CA ARG A 14 3.55 2.37 5.22
C ARG A 14 3.36 1.08 6.04
N LYS A 15 4.34 0.73 6.88
CA LYS A 15 4.25 -0.44 7.78
C LYS A 15 3.12 -0.33 8.79
N VAL A 16 2.90 0.87 9.36
CA VAL A 16 1.79 1.12 10.29
C VAL A 16 0.45 0.98 9.57
N ALA A 17 0.29 1.61 8.41
CA ALA A 17 -0.92 1.51 7.60
C ALA A 17 -1.25 0.06 7.22
N LYS A 18 -0.24 -0.73 6.80
CA LYS A 18 -0.40 -2.16 6.53
C LYS A 18 -0.85 -2.96 7.75
N ARG A 19 -0.37 -2.62 8.94
CA ARG A 19 -0.80 -3.29 10.18
C ARG A 19 -2.23 -2.94 10.58
N ILE A 20 -2.68 -1.71 10.30
CA ILE A 20 -4.05 -1.25 10.56
C ILE A 20 -5.04 -1.84 9.54
N LEU A 21 -4.66 -1.84 8.26
CA LEU A 21 -5.54 -2.17 7.13
C LEU A 21 -5.41 -3.64 6.68
N GLY A 22 -4.33 -4.34 7.02
CA GLY A 22 -4.01 -5.70 6.57
C GLY A 22 -4.76 -6.83 7.29
N GLY A 23 -6.07 -6.67 7.49
CA GLY A 23 -6.98 -7.70 8.01
C GLY A 23 -7.52 -8.65 6.94
N SER A 24 -8.52 -9.47 7.27
CA SER A 24 -9.10 -10.51 6.38
C SER A 24 -9.69 -9.97 5.07
N ASP A 25 -10.07 -8.70 5.03
CA ASP A 25 -10.90 -8.16 3.96
C ASP A 25 -10.10 -7.40 2.88
N PHE A 26 -8.88 -7.00 3.23
CA PHE A 26 -8.02 -6.17 2.39
C PHE A 26 -6.63 -6.76 2.18
N THR A 27 -6.21 -6.79 0.92
CA THR A 27 -4.79 -6.90 0.58
C THR A 27 -4.22 -5.50 0.45
N VAL A 28 -3.31 -5.16 1.36
CA VAL A 28 -2.61 -3.87 1.36
C VAL A 28 -1.31 -4.00 0.59
N ILE A 29 -1.15 -3.14 -0.41
CA ILE A 29 0.05 -2.99 -1.24
C ILE A 29 0.66 -1.63 -0.89
N GLU A 30 1.99 -1.55 -0.91
CA GLU A 30 2.75 -0.37 -0.48
C GLU A 30 3.57 0.17 -1.65
N ALA A 31 3.67 1.48 -1.78
CA ALA A 31 4.56 2.16 -2.73
C ALA A 31 5.26 3.34 -2.04
N ALA A 32 6.54 3.55 -2.33
CA ALA A 32 7.31 4.64 -1.72
C ALA A 32 7.18 5.96 -2.50
N SER A 33 6.79 5.89 -3.77
CA SER A 33 6.65 7.04 -4.65
C SER A 33 5.38 6.93 -5.51
N GLY A 34 4.98 8.06 -6.12
CA GLY A 34 3.91 8.06 -7.11
C GLY A 34 4.24 7.25 -8.36
N LEU A 35 5.52 7.18 -8.75
CA LEU A 35 5.95 6.37 -9.90
C LEU A 35 5.79 4.88 -9.61
N ASP A 36 6.30 4.42 -8.46
CA ASP A 36 6.12 3.04 -7.99
C ASP A 36 4.62 2.68 -7.93
N ALA A 37 3.79 3.61 -7.46
CA ALA A 37 2.35 3.41 -7.35
C ALA A 37 1.66 3.24 -8.72
N ILE A 38 2.06 4.04 -9.71
CA ILE A 38 1.56 3.92 -11.08
C ILE A 38 1.97 2.57 -11.68
N GLU A 39 3.22 2.16 -11.50
CA GLU A 39 3.72 0.85 -11.96
C GLU A 39 2.94 -0.30 -11.32
N VAL A 40 2.66 -0.22 -10.01
CA VAL A 40 1.84 -1.21 -9.29
C VAL A 40 0.39 -1.26 -9.80
N CYS A 41 -0.18 -0.12 -10.18
CA CYS A 41 -1.55 -0.05 -10.73
C CYS A 41 -1.64 -0.52 -12.19
N ALA A 42 -0.55 -0.43 -12.94
CA ALA A 42 -0.48 -0.85 -14.33
C ALA A 42 -0.27 -2.37 -14.49
N ALA A 43 0.16 -3.06 -13.44
CA ALA A 43 0.38 -4.51 -13.37
C ALA A 43 -0.88 -5.30 -12.98
#